data_AF-A0A7R9Z719-F1
#
_entry.id   AF-A0A7R9Z719-F1
#
_cell.length_a   1.000
_cell.length_b   1.000
_cell.length_c   1.000
_cell.angle_alpha   90.00
_cell.angle_beta   90.00
_cell.angle_gamma   90.00
#
_symmetry.space_group_name_H-M   'P 1'
#
loop_
_entity.id
_entity.type
_entity.pdbx_description
1 polymer ?
#
loop_
_entity_poly.entity_id
_entity_poly.type
_entity_poly.pdbx_seq_one_letter_code
_entity_poly.pdbx_strand_id
1 'polypeptide(L)'
;RPLGRLFYPKHIRETDDDESFSFSIQYQGAQGGDKSIRHHTDASTVTFNINLDEKESWTGSSLIFFDNDGKHKQVMWKPGYAVMHLGKTMHAALPIESGTRSNWVVWTKGSNSNQLYGGNPMLSYDGCYDEAYQL
;
A
#
# COMPACT_ATOMS: atom_id res chain seq x y z
N ARG A 1 19.69 -5.49 -3.24
CA ARG A 1 18.46 -4.88 -3.77
C ARG A 1 18.56 -3.37 -3.54
N PRO A 2 18.81 -2.54 -4.57
CA PRO A 2 19.30 -1.18 -4.34
C PRO A 2 18.21 -0.12 -4.15
N LEU A 3 17.01 -0.29 -4.73
CA LEU A 3 16.04 0.82 -4.83
C LEU A 3 15.54 1.33 -3.47
N GLY A 4 15.17 0.43 -2.55
CA GLY A 4 14.77 0.84 -1.21
C GLY A 4 15.88 1.63 -0.51
N ARG A 5 17.09 1.05 -0.43
CA ARG A 5 18.27 1.67 0.19
C ARG A 5 18.67 2.99 -0.47
N LEU A 6 18.45 3.13 -1.78
CA LEU A 6 18.73 4.37 -2.54
C LEU A 6 17.75 5.49 -2.19
N PHE A 7 16.45 5.20 -2.13
CA PHE A 7 15.42 6.22 -1.90
C PHE A 7 15.14 6.49 -0.42
N TYR A 8 15.43 5.53 0.46
CA TYR A 8 15.24 5.65 1.91
C TYR A 8 16.51 5.29 2.71
N PRO A 9 17.67 5.92 2.42
CA PRO A 9 18.94 5.56 3.05
C PRO A 9 18.96 5.78 4.57
N LYS A 10 18.06 6.63 5.09
CA LYS A 10 17.90 6.88 6.54
C LYS A 10 17.05 5.82 7.25
N HIS A 11 16.32 4.99 6.50
CA HIS A 11 15.36 4.03 7.06
C HIS A 11 15.74 2.58 6.80
N ILE A 12 16.63 2.31 5.84
CA ILE A 12 16.92 0.96 5.36
C ILE A 12 18.42 0.75 5.39
N ARG A 13 18.85 -0.21 6.22
CA ARG A 13 20.23 -0.65 6.34
C ARG A 13 20.51 -1.83 5.41
N GLU A 14 21.76 -2.29 5.43
CA GLU A 14 22.24 -3.34 4.54
C GLU A 14 21.52 -4.69 4.69
N THR A 15 20.84 -4.96 5.80
CA THR A 15 20.19 -6.25 6.08
C THR A 15 18.67 -6.15 6.25
N ASP A 16 18.07 -5.01 5.90
CA ASP A 16 16.64 -4.73 6.20
C ASP A 16 15.69 -5.14 5.05
N ASP A 17 16.20 -5.62 3.91
CA ASP A 17 15.41 -5.93 2.70
C ASP A 17 15.88 -7.18 1.93
N ASP A 18 16.55 -8.09 2.64
CA ASP A 18 17.21 -9.29 2.11
C ASP A 18 16.23 -10.36 1.62
N GLU A 19 15.03 -10.40 2.21
CA GLU A 19 13.96 -11.33 1.88
C GLU A 19 12.78 -10.64 1.22
N SER A 20 11.95 -11.40 0.50
CA SER A 20 10.71 -10.88 -0.09
C SER A 20 9.55 -11.85 0.02
N PHE A 21 8.36 -11.29 0.21
CA PHE A 21 7.08 -11.96 0.03
C PHE A 21 6.29 -11.19 -1.02
N SER A 22 5.63 -11.87 -1.95
CA SER A 22 4.90 -11.20 -3.03
C SER A 22 3.60 -11.89 -3.36
N PHE A 23 2.61 -11.10 -3.75
CA PHE A 23 1.27 -11.56 -4.09
C PHE A 23 0.64 -10.60 -5.10
N SER A 24 -0.37 -11.07 -5.82
CA SER A 24 -1.20 -10.23 -6.68
C SER A 24 -2.50 -9.86 -6.00
N ILE A 25 -3.01 -8.68 -6.32
CA ILE A 25 -4.34 -8.21 -5.93
C ILE A 25 -5.09 -7.90 -7.22
N GLN A 26 -6.33 -8.35 -7.31
CA GLN A 26 -7.23 -7.95 -8.39
C GLN A 26 -8.42 -7.20 -7.82
N TYR A 27 -8.54 -5.94 -8.20
CA TYR A 27 -9.70 -5.12 -7.91
C TYR A 27 -10.74 -5.27 -9.01
N GLN A 28 -12.02 -5.38 -8.64
CA GLN A 28 -13.12 -5.51 -9.59
C GLN A 28 -14.30 -4.61 -9.19
N GLY A 29 -14.71 -3.71 -10.09
CA GLY A 29 -15.87 -2.83 -9.85
C GLY A 29 -17.22 -3.56 -9.87
N ALA A 30 -17.27 -4.73 -10.53
CA ALA A 30 -18.45 -5.59 -10.57
C ALA A 30 -18.76 -6.25 -9.21
N GLN A 31 -19.94 -6.85 -9.08
CA GLN A 31 -20.36 -7.51 -7.85
C GLN A 31 -19.51 -8.77 -7.56
N GLY A 32 -19.12 -8.95 -6.29
CA GLY A 32 -18.46 -10.17 -5.80
C GLY A 32 -16.93 -10.14 -5.76
N GLY A 33 -16.27 -9.08 -6.24
CA GLY A 33 -14.82 -8.91 -6.14
C GLY A 33 -14.37 -7.88 -5.09
N ASP A 34 -13.07 -7.84 -4.80
CA ASP A 34 -12.48 -6.86 -3.90
C ASP A 34 -12.49 -5.47 -4.53
N LYS A 35 -13.05 -4.49 -3.83
CA LYS A 35 -13.17 -3.11 -4.33
C LYS A 35 -12.15 -2.15 -3.76
N SER A 36 -11.77 -2.36 -2.51
CA SER A 36 -10.95 -1.42 -1.72
C SER A 36 -10.17 -2.20 -0.68
N ILE A 37 -9.19 -1.54 -0.06
CA ILE A 37 -8.52 -2.04 1.13
C ILE A 37 -8.56 -0.93 2.17
N ARG A 38 -9.02 -1.26 3.38
CA ARG A 38 -9.12 -0.33 4.51
C ARG A 38 -7.74 0.22 4.90
N HIS A 39 -7.73 1.26 5.71
CA HIS A 39 -6.51 1.83 6.29
C HIS A 39 -5.66 0.76 6.98
N HIS A 40 -4.38 0.67 6.59
CA HIS A 40 -3.41 -0.26 7.15
C HIS A 40 -1.97 0.20 6.93
N THR A 41 -1.05 -0.52 7.56
CA THR A 41 0.38 -0.54 7.24
C THR A 41 0.75 -1.94 6.76
N ASP A 42 1.84 -2.05 6.01
CA ASP A 42 2.34 -3.34 5.55
C ASP A 42 3.33 -3.95 6.53
N ALA A 43 3.35 -5.28 6.61
CA ALA A 43 4.35 -6.05 7.33
C ALA A 43 5.67 -6.14 6.52
N SER A 44 6.18 -4.99 6.09
CA SER A 44 7.35 -4.86 5.22
C SER A 44 8.27 -3.71 5.67
N THR A 45 9.53 -3.76 5.28
CA THR A 45 10.44 -2.60 5.32
C THR A 45 10.06 -1.63 4.20
N VAL A 46 9.93 -2.15 2.99
CA VAL A 46 9.47 -1.44 1.78
C VAL A 46 8.43 -2.28 1.09
N THR A 47 7.39 -1.62 0.62
CA THR A 47 6.42 -2.19 -0.31
C THR A 47 6.63 -1.60 -1.68
N PHE A 48 6.69 -2.48 -2.68
CA PHE A 48 6.54 -2.13 -4.09
C PHE A 48 5.16 -2.60 -4.54
N ASN A 49 4.37 -1.69 -5.09
CA ASN A 49 3.03 -1.97 -5.58
C ASN A 49 2.97 -1.54 -7.05
N ILE A 50 2.89 -2.53 -7.95
CA ILE A 50 3.10 -2.35 -9.38
C ILE A 50 1.79 -2.66 -10.09
N ASN A 51 1.26 -1.69 -10.83
CA ASN A 51 0.13 -1.91 -11.72
C ASN A 51 0.58 -2.73 -12.93
N LEU A 52 -0.03 -3.91 -13.11
CA LEU A 52 0.29 -4.84 -14.18
C LEU A 52 -0.52 -4.64 -15.45
N ASP A 53 -1.57 -3.81 -15.41
CA ASP A 53 -2.42 -3.61 -16.58
C ASP A 53 -1.66 -2.90 -17.71
N GLU A 54 -1.90 -3.33 -18.95
CA GLU A 54 -1.29 -2.73 -20.15
C GLU A 54 -2.03 -1.47 -20.62
N LYS A 55 -3.31 -1.33 -20.25
CA LYS A 55 -4.20 -0.23 -20.65
C LYS A 55 -5.07 0.17 -19.47
N GLU A 56 -5.46 1.43 -19.44
CA GLU A 56 -6.35 1.96 -18.40
C GLU A 56 -7.80 1.63 -18.78
N SER A 57 -8.40 0.68 -18.07
CA SER A 57 -9.78 0.21 -18.31
C SER A 57 -10.62 0.15 -17.02
N TRP A 58 -10.29 1.00 -16.04
CA TRP A 58 -10.99 1.11 -14.75
C TRP A 58 -11.25 2.58 -14.40
N THR A 59 -12.16 2.82 -13.44
CA THR A 59 -12.35 4.14 -12.80
C THR A 59 -12.20 4.05 -11.28
N GLY A 60 -11.83 5.17 -10.65
CA GLY A 60 -11.51 5.23 -9.23
C GLY A 60 -10.21 4.49 -8.87
N SER A 61 -10.21 3.80 -7.73
CA SER A 61 -9.16 2.89 -7.28
C SER A 61 -7.81 3.52 -6.85
N SER A 62 -7.75 4.83 -6.60
CA SER A 62 -6.51 5.48 -6.17
C SER A 62 -5.92 4.91 -4.88
N LEU A 63 -4.61 5.06 -4.71
CA LEU A 63 -3.92 4.76 -3.46
C LEU A 63 -3.82 6.05 -2.64
N ILE A 64 -4.27 6.05 -1.39
CA ILE A 64 -4.20 7.21 -0.49
C ILE A 64 -3.23 6.93 0.66
N PHE A 65 -2.33 7.88 0.92
CA PHE A 65 -1.36 7.85 2.01
C PHE A 65 -1.66 8.93 3.03
N PHE A 66 -1.44 8.64 4.30
CA PHE A 66 -1.67 9.56 5.41
C PHE A 66 -0.37 9.89 6.12
N ASP A 67 -0.22 11.15 6.52
CA ASP A 67 0.82 11.57 7.45
C ASP A 67 0.30 11.57 8.90
N ASN A 68 1.22 11.81 9.84
CA ASN A 68 0.90 11.83 11.27
C ASN A 68 0.02 13.04 11.68
N ASP A 69 -0.10 14.06 10.82
CA ASP A 69 -0.91 15.26 11.06
C ASP A 69 -2.33 15.11 10.46
N GLY A 70 -2.66 13.94 9.91
CA GLY A 70 -3.94 13.66 9.26
C GLY A 70 -4.06 14.22 7.83
N LYS A 71 -2.99 14.79 7.25
CA LYS A 71 -2.99 15.16 5.84
C LYS A 71 -2.83 13.90 5.00
N HIS A 72 -3.35 13.96 3.78
CA HIS A 72 -3.28 12.84 2.86
C HIS A 72 -2.79 13.22 1.48
N LYS A 73 -2.21 12.25 0.79
CA LYS A 73 -1.82 12.33 -0.63
C LYS A 73 -2.39 11.14 -1.38
N GLN A 74 -3.02 11.42 -2.52
CA GLN A 74 -3.52 10.38 -3.40
C GLN A 74 -2.59 10.18 -4.59
N VAL A 75 -2.43 8.92 -4.99
CA VAL A 75 -1.71 8.50 -6.17
C VAL A 75 -2.71 7.83 -7.11
N MET A 76 -2.88 8.44 -8.28
CA MET A 76 -3.66 7.87 -9.37
C MET A 76 -2.81 6.85 -10.12
N TRP A 77 -3.41 5.71 -10.43
CA TRP A 77 -2.72 4.64 -11.14
C TRP A 77 -2.71 4.89 -12.64
N LYS A 78 -1.66 4.41 -13.28
CA LYS A 78 -1.60 4.21 -14.73
C LYS A 78 -1.00 2.83 -15.02
N PRO A 79 -1.26 2.27 -16.20
CA PRO A 79 -0.58 1.07 -16.69
C PRO A 79 0.93 1.10 -16.45
N GLY A 80 1.48 0.03 -15.88
CA GLY A 80 2.92 -0.12 -15.60
C GLY A 80 3.49 0.78 -14.49
N TYR A 81 2.69 1.60 -13.80
CA TYR A 81 3.19 2.43 -12.71
C TYR A 81 3.54 1.57 -11.49
N ALA A 82 4.68 1.87 -10.87
CA ALA A 82 5.08 1.31 -9.59
C ALA A 82 5.05 2.41 -8.52
N VAL A 83 4.39 2.14 -7.41
CA VAL A 83 4.46 2.93 -6.19
C VAL A 83 5.34 2.20 -5.20
N MET A 84 6.31 2.90 -4.63
CA MET A 84 7.18 2.40 -3.58
C MET A 84 7.00 3.26 -2.33
N HIS A 85 6.84 2.61 -1.18
CA HIS A 85 6.73 3.30 0.12
C HIS A 85 7.30 2.44 1.25
N LEU A 86 7.57 3.07 2.39
CA LEU A 86 7.94 2.35 3.61
C LEU A 86 6.71 1.56 4.10
N GLY A 87 6.89 0.30 4.52
CA GLY A 87 5.76 -0.53 4.96
C GLY A 87 5.00 0.08 6.15
N LYS A 88 5.70 0.80 7.04
CA LYS A 88 5.09 1.56 8.15
C LYS A 88 4.23 2.76 7.74
N THR A 89 4.11 3.07 6.45
CA THR A 89 3.32 4.23 5.98
C THR A 89 1.85 3.85 5.98
N MET A 90 1.02 4.59 6.72
CA MET A 90 -0.42 4.37 6.74
C MET A 90 -1.03 4.70 5.38
N HIS A 91 -1.78 3.76 4.81
CA HIS A 91 -2.40 3.92 3.50
C HIS A 91 -3.67 3.07 3.33
N ALA A 92 -4.43 3.37 2.27
CA ALA A 92 -5.61 2.61 1.87
C ALA A 92 -5.75 2.59 0.34
N ALA A 93 -6.37 1.55 -0.19
CA ALA A 93 -6.79 1.52 -1.59
C ALA A 93 -8.25 1.97 -1.66
N LEU A 94 -8.51 3.13 -2.28
CA LEU A 94 -9.87 3.64 -2.47
C LEU A 94 -10.67 2.71 -3.40
N PRO A 95 -12.01 2.74 -3.34
CA PRO A 95 -12.85 1.87 -4.16
C PRO A 95 -12.56 1.99 -5.66
N ILE A 96 -12.40 0.85 -6.34
CA ILE A 96 -12.62 0.77 -7.78
C ILE A 96 -14.12 0.88 -8.06
N GLU A 97 -14.48 1.77 -8.97
CA GLU A 97 -15.88 2.05 -9.29
C GLU A 97 -16.36 1.20 -10.47
N SER A 98 -15.50 1.04 -11.49
CA SER A 98 -15.78 0.23 -12.67
C SER A 98 -14.52 -0.43 -13.23
N GLY A 99 -14.71 -1.47 -14.05
CA GLY A 99 -13.61 -2.22 -14.68
C GLY A 99 -12.86 -3.11 -13.70
N THR A 100 -11.62 -3.44 -14.06
CA THR A 100 -10.70 -4.26 -13.26
C THR A 100 -9.32 -3.65 -13.25
N ARG A 101 -8.59 -3.83 -12.14
CA ARG A 101 -7.18 -3.49 -12.06
C ARG A 101 -6.41 -4.56 -11.30
N SER A 102 -5.26 -4.97 -11.82
CA SER A 102 -4.38 -5.95 -11.19
C SER A 102 -3.06 -5.33 -10.78
N ASN A 103 -2.70 -5.53 -9.52
CA ASN A 103 -1.41 -5.10 -9.00
C ASN A 103 -0.58 -6.28 -8.51
N TRP A 104 0.73 -6.21 -8.73
CA TRP A 104 1.70 -7.07 -8.05
C TRP A 104 2.32 -6.32 -6.89
N VAL A 105 2.18 -6.88 -5.70
CA VAL A 105 2.70 -6.32 -4.45
C VAL A 105 3.88 -7.16 -4.00
N VAL A 106 4.99 -6.49 -3.71
CA VAL A 106 6.22 -7.10 -3.19
C VAL A 106 6.58 -6.41 -1.88
N TRP A 107 6.58 -7.19 -0.81
CA TRP A 107 7.06 -6.79 0.50
C TRP A 107 8.50 -7.25 0.66
N THR A 108 9.41 -6.33 0.99
CA THR A 108 10.77 -6.69 1.39
C THR A 108 10.90 -6.67 2.91
N LYS A 109 11.70 -7.59 3.46
CA LYS A 109 11.98 -7.65 4.91
C LYS A 109 13.43 -8.06 5.17
N GLY A 110 13.92 -7.74 6.35
CA GLY A 110 15.26 -8.12 6.77
C GLY A 110 15.31 -9.55 7.27
N SER A 111 16.42 -10.24 7.03
CA SER A 111 16.65 -11.63 7.46
C SER A 111 16.64 -11.79 8.99
N ASN A 112 16.95 -10.73 9.74
CA ASN A 112 16.92 -10.67 11.20
C ASN A 112 15.74 -9.88 11.78
N SER A 113 14.73 -9.55 10.97
CA SER A 113 13.53 -8.88 11.48
C SER A 113 12.70 -9.89 12.27
N ASN A 114 13.01 -10.07 13.55
CA ASN A 114 12.11 -10.67 14.52
C ASN A 114 10.86 -9.78 14.61
N GLN A 115 9.88 -10.07 13.75
CA GLN A 115 8.45 -10.00 13.99
C GLN A 115 7.95 -8.92 14.97
N LEU A 116 8.28 -7.64 14.77
CA LEU A 116 7.70 -6.52 15.51
C LEU A 116 7.64 -5.25 14.64
N TYR A 117 6.92 -5.30 13.51
CA TYR A 117 6.29 -4.10 12.95
C TYR A 117 4.76 -4.10 13.15
N GLY A 118 4.25 -5.03 13.96
CA GLY A 118 2.84 -5.13 14.38
C GLY A 118 2.61 -4.74 15.85
N GLY A 119 3.37 -3.78 16.38
CA GLY A 119 3.35 -3.44 17.80
C GLY A 119 3.63 -1.97 18.07
N ASN A 120 2.74 -1.10 17.63
CA ASN A 120 2.29 -0.05 18.52
C ASN A 120 0.86 -0.46 18.91
N PRO A 121 0.47 -0.49 20.19
CA PRO A 121 -0.94 -0.57 20.52
C PRO A 121 -1.60 0.56 19.74
N MET A 122 -2.83 0.33 19.27
CA MET A 122 -3.70 1.44 18.97
C MET A 122 -3.57 2.41 20.15
N LEU A 123 -2.84 3.53 19.95
CA LEU A 123 -3.29 4.75 20.55
C LEU A 123 -4.70 4.84 20.01
N SER A 124 -5.66 4.59 20.90
CA SER A 124 -7.07 4.77 20.67
C SER A 124 -7.25 6.13 20.05
N TYR A 125 -7.23 6.19 18.73
CA TYR A 125 -7.61 7.36 17.98
C TYR A 125 -9.13 7.28 17.91
N ASP A 126 -9.75 7.57 19.04
CA ASP A 126 -11.17 7.90 19.14
C ASP A 126 -11.36 9.20 18.36
N GLY A 127 -11.63 9.07 17.07
CA GLY A 127 -11.59 10.22 16.17
C GLY A 127 -12.08 9.91 14.77
N CYS A 128 -13.36 9.53 14.67
CA CYS A 128 -14.29 9.98 13.63
C CYS A 128 -13.76 9.98 12.17
N TYR A 129 -13.92 8.86 11.46
CA TYR A 129 -14.00 8.84 9.98
C TYR A 129 -15.01 7.82 9.44
N ASP A 130 -16.02 7.44 10.25
CA ASP A 130 -17.10 6.54 9.80
C ASP A 130 -18.15 7.23 8.90
N GLU A 131 -18.04 8.54 8.66
CA GLU A 131 -18.99 9.29 7.83
C GLU A 131 -18.50 9.57 6.39
N ALA A 132 -17.29 9.17 6.01
CA ALA A 132 -16.74 9.50 4.68
C ALA A 132 -17.05 8.47 3.57
N TYR A 133 -17.82 7.41 3.85
CA TYR A 133 -18.18 6.37 2.88
C TYR A 133 -19.70 6.12 2.75
N GLN A 134 -20.52 7.13 3.06
CA GLN A 134 -21.93 7.16 2.61
C GLN A 134 -22.16 8.33 1.64
N LEU A 135 -21.60 8.21 0.43
CA LEU A 135 -22.07 8.92 -0.75
C LEU A 135 -22.14 7.94 -1.92
#